data_AF-D3UYE9-F1
#
_entry.id   AF-D3UYE9-F1
#
_cell.length_a   1.000
_cell.length_b   1.000
_cell.length_c   1.000
_cell.angle_alpha   90.00
_cell.angle_beta   90.00
_cell.angle_gamma   90.00
#
_symmetry.space_group_name_H-M   'P 1'
#
loop_
_entity.id
_entity.type
_entity.pdbx_description
1 polymer ?
#
loop_
_entity_poly.entity_id
_entity_poly.type
_entity_poly.pdbx_seq_one_letter_code
_entity_poly.pdbx_strand_id
1 'polypeptide(L)'
;MKFLCNKSAFSSLLAVFFIQGCAQSDSFSPPMNGENIHFTATMPDELDALPISAMYRSEICRKERRTANMKSYSVPGFHRATYPLSIGQPNQVEVSVPKEGGGKCDWKLSNLTFEVKLKDTSTIAPLIKNNFGFKTTFVIDGNAPQEFDGGYLKINGNLHEKIILFPLLTKLFLSVNETSFYLIGKGDPLTYKVGATKNINLSYIYIKKMLSVWTDRKNNDRPFMTYPNGDIVYGEVRPEYEILMRILESRNSK
;
A
#
# COMPACT_ATOMS: atom_id res chain seq x y z
N MET A 1 -68.83 45.02 -29.08
CA MET A 1 -69.74 44.76 -27.93
C MET A 1 -69.34 43.45 -27.29
N LYS A 2 -68.91 43.53 -26.02
CA LYS A 2 -68.77 42.46 -24.99
C LYS A 2 -68.09 41.14 -25.38
N PHE A 3 -66.78 41.10 -25.18
CA PHE A 3 -66.07 39.87 -24.80
C PHE A 3 -66.43 39.52 -23.35
N LEU A 4 -66.91 38.30 -23.11
CA LEU A 4 -67.11 37.74 -21.78
C LEU A 4 -66.07 36.65 -21.54
N CYS A 5 -65.16 36.92 -20.61
CA CYS A 5 -64.30 35.96 -19.96
C CYS A 5 -65.13 34.95 -19.15
N ASN A 6 -64.78 33.65 -19.21
CA ASN A 6 -64.97 32.79 -18.05
C ASN A 6 -63.90 31.70 -17.92
N LYS A 7 -63.15 31.83 -16.81
CA LYS A 7 -62.47 30.85 -15.95
C LYS A 7 -62.33 29.39 -16.43
N SER A 8 -61.09 28.99 -16.68
CA SER A 8 -60.51 27.76 -16.11
C SER A 8 -59.04 28.06 -15.80
N ALA A 9 -58.71 28.40 -14.55
CA ALA A 9 -58.28 27.46 -13.51
C ALA A 9 -57.07 26.64 -13.96
N PHE A 10 -55.90 27.16 -13.58
CA PHE A 10 -54.62 26.46 -13.44
C PHE A 10 -54.80 24.96 -13.13
N SER A 11 -54.22 24.10 -13.96
CA SER A 11 -53.77 22.78 -13.51
C SER A 11 -52.40 22.50 -14.10
N SER A 12 -51.42 22.75 -13.24
CA SER A 12 -50.04 22.33 -13.35
C SER A 12 -49.98 20.81 -13.31
N LEU A 13 -49.17 20.19 -14.18
CA LEU A 13 -48.54 18.91 -13.84
C LEU A 13 -47.24 18.76 -14.64
N LEU A 14 -46.20 19.42 -14.11
CA LEU A 14 -44.81 19.09 -14.34
C LEU A 14 -44.60 17.64 -13.84
N ALA A 15 -44.66 16.66 -14.74
CA ALA A 15 -44.22 15.30 -14.45
C ALA A 15 -42.68 15.27 -14.50
N VAL A 16 -42.03 15.81 -13.47
CA VAL A 16 -40.61 15.56 -13.21
C VAL A 16 -40.53 14.15 -12.65
N PHE A 17 -40.31 13.18 -13.54
CA PHE A 17 -39.88 11.85 -13.12
C PHE A 17 -38.54 12.02 -12.40
N PHE A 18 -38.57 11.96 -11.07
CA PHE A 18 -37.38 11.70 -10.28
C PHE A 18 -36.88 10.31 -10.67
N ILE A 19 -35.91 10.27 -11.58
CA ILE A 19 -35.06 9.10 -11.78
C ILE A 19 -34.09 9.04 -10.59
N GLN A 20 -34.62 8.92 -9.37
CA GLN A 20 -33.83 8.44 -8.25
C GLN A 20 -33.69 6.95 -8.46
N GLY A 21 -32.74 6.56 -9.32
CA GLY A 21 -32.17 5.24 -9.19
C GLY A 21 -31.72 5.11 -7.74
N CYS A 22 -32.32 4.20 -6.98
CA CYS A 22 -31.85 3.83 -5.66
C CYS A 22 -30.45 3.24 -5.82
N ALA A 23 -29.44 4.10 -5.91
CA ALA A 23 -28.07 3.70 -5.70
C ALA A 23 -28.02 3.20 -4.26
N GLN A 24 -27.79 1.89 -4.10
CA GLN A 24 -27.57 1.31 -2.80
C GLN A 24 -26.41 2.09 -2.15
N SER A 25 -26.67 2.69 -0.99
CA SER A 25 -25.70 3.56 -0.34
C SER A 25 -24.47 2.74 0.05
N ASP A 26 -23.32 3.06 -0.56
CA ASP A 26 -22.00 2.49 -0.26
C ASP A 26 -21.43 2.96 1.10
N SER A 27 -22.31 3.32 2.04
CA SER A 27 -21.96 3.78 3.38
C SER A 27 -20.92 2.88 4.05
N PHE A 28 -19.90 3.49 4.63
CA PHE A 28 -18.89 2.84 5.44
C PHE A 28 -19.09 3.31 6.88
N SER A 29 -19.56 2.42 7.74
CA SER A 29 -19.92 2.71 9.12
C SER A 29 -19.54 1.51 9.98
N PRO A 30 -18.26 1.41 10.38
CA PRO A 30 -17.78 0.38 11.29
C PRO A 30 -18.61 0.37 12.58
N PRO A 31 -18.96 -0.81 13.12
CA PRO A 31 -19.68 -0.90 14.39
C PRO A 31 -18.79 -0.42 15.54
N MET A 32 -19.38 0.35 16.47
CA MET A 32 -18.65 0.95 17.60
C MET A 32 -17.93 -0.08 18.49
N ASN A 33 -18.51 -1.27 18.66
CA ASN A 33 -17.94 -2.38 19.46
C ASN A 33 -17.43 -3.54 18.57
N GLY A 34 -17.01 -3.22 17.33
CA GLY A 34 -16.45 -4.21 16.41
C GLY A 34 -15.08 -4.73 16.82
N GLU A 35 -14.72 -5.91 16.32
CA GLU A 35 -13.34 -6.39 16.43
C GLU A 35 -12.39 -5.53 15.60
N ASN A 36 -11.18 -5.35 16.12
CA ASN A 36 -10.10 -4.63 15.45
C ASN A 36 -8.88 -5.53 15.23
N ILE A 37 -8.07 -5.17 14.25
CA ILE A 37 -6.66 -5.54 14.16
C ILE A 37 -5.87 -4.39 14.79
N HIS A 38 -5.10 -4.69 15.83
CA HIS A 38 -4.18 -3.75 16.44
C HIS A 38 -2.83 -3.87 15.73
N PHE A 39 -2.40 -2.76 15.16
CA PHE A 39 -1.14 -2.65 14.46
C PHE A 39 -0.18 -1.77 15.25
N THR A 40 1.05 -2.23 15.41
CA THR A 40 2.16 -1.46 16.00
C THR A 40 3.40 -1.64 15.14
N ALA A 41 4.18 -0.58 14.94
CA ALA A 41 5.49 -0.68 14.32
C ALA A 41 6.53 0.16 15.06
N THR A 42 7.68 -0.43 15.37
CA THR A 42 8.86 0.26 15.87
C THR A 42 9.76 0.61 14.70
N MET A 43 10.13 1.90 14.61
CA MET A 43 10.82 2.50 13.47
C MET A 43 12.18 3.09 13.88
N PRO A 44 13.22 2.98 13.05
CA PRO A 44 14.44 3.76 13.24
C PRO A 44 14.22 5.23 12.84
N ASP A 45 15.01 6.14 13.41
CA ASP A 45 14.84 7.60 13.26
C ASP A 45 14.93 8.09 11.81
N GLU A 46 15.61 7.34 10.94
CA GLU A 46 15.79 7.68 9.53
C GLU A 46 14.55 7.42 8.67
N LEU A 47 13.59 6.65 9.16
CA LEU A 47 12.41 6.24 8.40
C LEU A 47 11.13 6.90 8.91
N ASP A 48 10.30 7.35 7.97
CA ASP A 48 8.94 7.80 8.23
C ASP A 48 7.94 6.69 7.89
N ALA A 49 6.90 6.58 8.73
CA ALA A 49 5.79 5.67 8.53
C ALA A 49 4.60 6.40 7.86
N LEU A 50 4.01 5.78 6.84
CA LEU A 50 2.80 6.28 6.21
C LEU A 50 1.53 5.69 6.88
N PRO A 51 0.40 6.42 6.84
CA PRO A 51 -0.89 5.90 7.31
C PRO A 51 -1.21 4.51 6.75
N ILE A 52 -1.86 3.67 7.56
CA ILE A 52 -2.28 2.33 7.10
C ILE A 52 -3.32 2.48 6.00
N SER A 53 -3.06 1.86 4.85
CA SER A 53 -4.06 1.71 3.80
C SER A 53 -4.80 0.39 4.00
N ALA A 54 -6.11 0.48 4.21
CA ALA A 54 -6.99 -0.67 4.37
C ALA A 54 -7.89 -0.82 3.15
N MET A 55 -8.03 -2.06 2.70
CA MET A 55 -8.98 -2.45 1.67
C MET A 55 -10.07 -3.30 2.28
N TYR A 56 -11.32 -2.88 2.12
CA TYR A 56 -12.51 -3.64 2.46
C TYR A 56 -13.19 -4.15 1.20
N ARG A 57 -13.83 -5.30 1.29
CA ARG A 57 -14.60 -5.93 0.21
C ARG A 57 -16.01 -6.24 0.65
N SER A 58 -16.92 -6.30 -0.32
CA SER A 58 -18.34 -6.61 -0.08
C SER A 58 -18.85 -7.55 -1.17
N GLU A 59 -19.49 -8.64 -0.76
CA GLU A 59 -20.25 -9.50 -1.68
C GLU A 59 -21.66 -8.95 -1.95
N ILE A 60 -22.14 -8.00 -1.13
CA ILE A 60 -23.46 -7.35 -1.27
C ILE A 60 -23.40 -6.22 -2.30
N CYS A 61 -22.56 -5.22 -2.06
CA CYS A 61 -22.39 -4.08 -2.95
C CYS A 61 -21.38 -4.42 -4.04
N ARG A 62 -21.83 -5.18 -5.03
CA ARG A 62 -20.98 -5.63 -6.15
C ARG A 62 -20.73 -4.51 -7.14
N LYS A 63 -19.61 -4.59 -7.86
CA LYS A 63 -19.26 -3.66 -8.95
C LYS A 63 -19.33 -4.37 -10.29
N GLU A 64 -19.92 -3.70 -11.28
CA GLU A 64 -19.89 -4.18 -12.66
C GLU A 64 -18.52 -3.88 -13.28
N ARG A 65 -17.99 -4.87 -14.00
CA ARG A 65 -16.79 -4.77 -14.82
C ARG A 65 -17.10 -5.29 -16.21
N ARG A 66 -16.26 -4.91 -17.17
CA ARG A 66 -16.38 -5.39 -18.55
C ARG A 66 -15.14 -6.16 -18.95
N THR A 67 -15.37 -7.27 -19.63
CA THR A 67 -14.31 -8.03 -20.31
C THR A 67 -13.81 -7.26 -21.54
N ALA A 68 -12.73 -7.76 -22.17
CA ALA A 68 -12.21 -7.17 -23.41
C ALA A 68 -13.23 -7.17 -24.57
N ASN A 69 -14.17 -8.12 -24.59
CA ASN A 69 -15.28 -8.15 -25.54
C ASN A 69 -16.54 -7.42 -25.05
N MET A 70 -16.41 -6.50 -24.10
CA MET A 70 -17.48 -5.64 -23.57
C MET A 70 -18.63 -6.38 -22.86
N LYS A 71 -18.47 -7.66 -22.54
CA LYS A 71 -19.45 -8.39 -21.73
C LYS A 71 -19.34 -7.96 -20.26
N SER A 72 -20.47 -7.61 -19.68
CA SER A 72 -20.56 -7.26 -18.26
C SER A 72 -20.40 -8.50 -17.39
N TYR A 73 -19.63 -8.37 -16.31
CA TYR A 73 -19.53 -9.36 -15.25
C TYR A 73 -19.44 -8.63 -13.91
N SER A 74 -19.85 -9.32 -12.84
CA SER A 74 -19.96 -8.71 -11.51
C SER A 74 -18.84 -9.19 -10.59
N VAL A 75 -18.10 -8.26 -10.01
CA VAL A 75 -17.05 -8.53 -9.01
C VAL A 75 -17.48 -8.02 -7.63
N PRO A 76 -16.93 -8.57 -6.54
CA PRO A 76 -17.12 -8.00 -5.21
C PRO A 76 -16.78 -6.51 -5.19
N GLY A 77 -17.56 -5.74 -4.44
CA GLY A 77 -17.28 -4.34 -4.19
C GLY A 77 -15.96 -4.16 -3.46
N PHE A 78 -15.44 -2.95 -3.53
CA PHE A 78 -14.26 -2.57 -2.77
C PHE A 78 -14.39 -1.14 -2.24
N HIS A 79 -13.92 -0.94 -1.01
CA HIS A 79 -13.86 0.33 -0.30
C HIS A 79 -12.45 0.51 0.28
N ARG A 80 -11.83 1.67 0.02
CA ARG A 80 -10.50 2.02 0.55
C ARG A 80 -10.68 2.96 1.73
N ALA A 81 -10.04 2.64 2.85
CA ALA A 81 -9.97 3.52 4.00
C ALA A 81 -8.50 3.73 4.39
N THR A 82 -8.19 4.91 4.89
CA THR A 82 -6.85 5.25 5.39
C THR A 82 -6.96 5.56 6.87
N TYR A 83 -6.10 4.94 7.67
CA TYR A 83 -6.08 5.12 9.12
C TYR A 83 -4.81 5.87 9.54
N PRO A 84 -4.93 7.08 10.13
CA PRO A 84 -3.78 7.82 10.61
C PRO A 84 -3.12 7.06 11.77
N LEU A 85 -1.81 7.19 11.85
CA LEU A 85 -1.01 6.59 12.92
C LEU A 85 -1.01 7.49 14.14
N SER A 86 -1.11 6.88 15.33
CA SER A 86 -0.84 7.54 16.60
C SER A 86 0.58 7.20 17.04
N ILE A 87 1.19 8.10 17.80
CA ILE A 87 2.50 7.84 18.44
C ILE A 87 2.21 7.10 19.75
N GLY A 88 2.76 5.89 19.89
CA GLY A 88 2.70 5.10 21.11
C GLY A 88 3.89 5.41 22.01
N GLN A 89 4.81 4.46 22.13
CA GLN A 89 6.13 4.66 22.75
C GLN A 89 7.07 5.48 21.86
N PRO A 90 8.22 5.99 22.38
CA PRO A 90 9.25 6.58 21.54
C PRO A 90 9.60 5.67 20.37
N ASN A 91 9.67 6.23 19.17
CA ASN A 91 9.95 5.51 17.93
C ASN A 91 8.96 4.39 17.57
N GLN A 92 7.74 4.43 18.15
CA GLN A 92 6.68 3.48 17.86
C GLN A 92 5.42 4.20 17.37
N VAL A 93 4.83 3.64 16.31
CA VAL A 93 3.52 4.04 15.78
C VAL A 93 2.51 2.94 15.99
N GLU A 94 1.26 3.32 16.22
CA GLU A 94 0.17 2.38 16.43
C GLU A 94 -1.15 2.84 15.81
N VAL A 95 -2.00 1.87 15.47
CA VAL A 95 -3.36 2.11 15.01
C VAL A 95 -4.23 0.87 15.19
N SER A 96 -5.52 1.07 15.44
CA SER A 96 -6.52 0.00 15.44
C SER A 96 -7.39 0.11 14.20
N VAL A 97 -7.46 -0.97 13.42
CA VAL A 97 -8.24 -1.02 12.18
C VAL A 97 -9.42 -1.98 12.35
N PRO A 98 -10.67 -1.54 12.15
CA PRO A 98 -11.82 -2.42 12.33
C PRO A 98 -11.83 -3.54 11.30
N LYS A 99 -12.19 -4.76 11.72
CA LYS A 99 -12.38 -5.88 10.79
C LYS A 99 -13.65 -5.71 9.96
N GLU A 100 -14.65 -5.08 10.57
CA GLU A 100 -15.94 -4.80 9.95
C GLU A 100 -16.06 -3.31 9.61
N GLY A 101 -16.22 -3.01 8.34
CA GLY A 101 -16.58 -1.68 7.84
C GLY A 101 -18.07 -1.40 7.88
N GLY A 102 -18.89 -2.43 8.09
CA GLY A 102 -20.34 -2.32 8.31
C GLY A 102 -21.08 -1.62 7.17
N GLY A 103 -22.10 -0.84 7.53
CA GLY A 103 -23.00 -0.17 6.59
C GLY A 103 -23.88 -1.15 5.79
N LYS A 104 -24.60 -0.61 4.79
CA LYS A 104 -25.52 -1.43 3.95
C LYS A 104 -24.81 -2.45 3.05
N CYS A 105 -23.50 -2.35 2.93
CA CYS A 105 -22.69 -3.23 2.11
C CYS A 105 -22.02 -4.34 2.92
N ASP A 106 -22.13 -4.37 4.24
CA ASP A 106 -21.43 -5.35 5.08
C ASP A 106 -19.93 -5.43 4.70
N TRP A 107 -19.27 -4.27 4.69
CA TRP A 107 -17.87 -4.16 4.27
C TRP A 107 -16.97 -4.98 5.19
N LYS A 108 -16.13 -5.88 4.65
CA LYS A 108 -15.20 -6.72 5.42
C LYS A 108 -13.77 -6.45 5.05
N LEU A 109 -12.90 -6.37 6.05
CA LEU A 109 -11.49 -6.10 5.85
C LEU A 109 -10.83 -7.23 5.04
N SER A 110 -10.23 -6.88 3.91
CA SER A 110 -9.54 -7.80 3.00
C SER A 110 -8.03 -7.77 3.19
N ASN A 111 -7.45 -6.58 3.25
CA ASN A 111 -6.02 -6.42 3.50
C ASN A 111 -5.67 -5.05 4.11
N LEU A 112 -4.52 -5.03 4.78
CA LEU A 112 -3.86 -3.84 5.28
C LEU A 112 -2.51 -3.70 4.59
N THR A 113 -2.09 -2.48 4.28
CA THR A 113 -0.75 -2.18 3.78
C THR A 113 -0.13 -1.08 4.63
N PHE A 114 1.06 -1.36 5.15
CA PHE A 114 1.92 -0.41 5.83
C PHE A 114 3.11 -0.09 4.93
N GLU A 115 3.44 1.20 4.79
CA GLU A 115 4.56 1.64 3.99
C GLU A 115 5.49 2.51 4.83
N VAL A 116 6.79 2.26 4.69
CA VAL A 116 7.85 3.07 5.31
C VAL A 116 8.72 3.69 4.24
N LYS A 117 9.17 4.92 4.44
CA LYS A 117 10.02 5.67 3.51
C LYS A 117 11.21 6.28 4.21
N LEU A 118 12.29 6.53 3.47
CA LEU A 118 13.40 7.33 4.00
C LEU A 118 12.91 8.77 4.21
N LYS A 119 13.12 9.30 5.41
CA LYS A 119 12.68 10.65 5.81
C LYS A 119 13.37 11.75 5.01
N ASP A 120 14.70 11.65 4.92
CA ASP A 120 15.54 12.64 4.24
C ASP A 120 16.47 11.95 3.23
N THR A 121 16.10 12.04 1.96
CA THR A 121 16.88 11.48 0.85
C THR A 121 18.19 12.22 0.61
N SER A 122 18.33 13.47 1.06
CA SER A 122 19.58 14.24 0.90
C SER A 122 20.75 13.59 1.65
N THR A 123 20.46 12.78 2.68
CA THR A 123 21.45 11.97 3.40
C THR A 123 22.09 10.86 2.55
N ILE A 124 21.50 10.53 1.40
CA ILE A 124 22.00 9.53 0.45
C ILE A 124 22.66 10.20 -0.75
N ALA A 125 21.95 11.14 -1.39
CA ALA A 125 22.45 11.90 -2.52
C ALA A 125 21.70 13.25 -2.62
N PRO A 126 22.35 14.32 -3.09
CA PRO A 126 21.79 15.68 -3.05
C PRO A 126 20.54 15.87 -3.93
N LEU A 127 20.34 15.02 -4.95
CA LEU A 127 19.22 15.14 -5.89
C LEU A 127 18.61 13.76 -6.16
N ILE A 128 17.65 13.36 -5.32
CA ILE A 128 16.81 12.18 -5.54
C ILE A 128 15.42 12.65 -5.93
N LYS A 129 14.98 12.28 -7.13
CA LYS A 129 13.69 12.66 -7.70
C LYS A 129 12.55 11.81 -7.15
N ASN A 130 12.77 10.50 -6.98
CA ASN A 130 11.77 9.58 -6.44
C ASN A 130 12.27 8.88 -5.17
N ASN A 131 11.42 8.88 -4.15
CA ASN A 131 11.63 8.17 -2.89
C ASN A 131 10.60 7.04 -2.76
N PHE A 132 11.02 5.84 -3.11
CA PHE A 132 10.19 4.64 -3.04
C PHE A 132 10.36 3.97 -1.69
N GLY A 133 9.22 3.72 -1.03
CA GLY A 133 9.17 3.05 0.26
C GLY A 133 9.25 1.54 0.16
N PHE A 134 9.25 0.92 1.32
CA PHE A 134 9.06 -0.53 1.47
C PHE A 134 7.64 -0.78 1.99
N LYS A 135 6.91 -1.67 1.33
CA LYS A 135 5.53 -2.02 1.67
C LYS A 135 5.46 -3.39 2.31
N THR A 136 4.67 -3.48 3.37
CA THR A 136 4.30 -4.74 4.01
C THR A 136 2.79 -4.87 4.01
N THR A 137 2.30 -5.93 3.38
CA THR A 137 0.87 -6.17 3.19
C THR A 137 0.41 -7.39 3.97
N PHE A 138 -0.72 -7.26 4.67
CA PHE A 138 -1.36 -8.30 5.47
C PHE A 138 -2.69 -8.65 4.84
N VAL A 139 -2.76 -9.83 4.23
CA VAL A 139 -3.96 -10.37 3.60
C VAL A 139 -4.74 -11.17 4.63
N ILE A 140 -5.97 -10.76 4.86
CA ILE A 140 -6.85 -11.27 5.93
C ILE A 140 -7.92 -12.18 5.35
N ASP A 141 -8.34 -11.93 4.11
CA ASP A 141 -9.34 -12.72 3.42
C ASP A 141 -8.73 -13.69 2.38
N GLY A 142 -9.60 -14.25 1.53
CA GLY A 142 -9.20 -15.14 0.44
C GLY A 142 -8.67 -14.42 -0.80
N ASN A 143 -8.63 -13.08 -0.82
CA ASN A 143 -8.37 -12.33 -2.03
C ASN A 143 -6.94 -11.80 -2.11
N ALA A 144 -6.39 -11.76 -3.33
CA ALA A 144 -5.11 -11.09 -3.56
C ALA A 144 -5.20 -9.58 -3.27
N PRO A 145 -4.15 -8.99 -2.67
CA PRO A 145 -4.04 -7.54 -2.52
C PRO A 145 -3.77 -6.88 -3.88
N GLN A 146 -3.76 -5.54 -3.90
CA GLN A 146 -3.64 -4.78 -5.16
C GLN A 146 -2.23 -4.87 -5.75
N GLU A 147 -1.22 -4.86 -4.88
CA GLU A 147 0.18 -5.03 -5.22
C GLU A 147 0.59 -6.39 -4.68
N PHE A 148 0.90 -7.31 -5.58
CA PHE A 148 1.09 -8.72 -5.26
C PHE A 148 2.04 -9.37 -6.27
N ASP A 149 3.02 -10.10 -5.77
CA ASP A 149 4.03 -10.80 -6.56
C ASP A 149 3.69 -12.28 -6.82
N GLY A 150 2.60 -12.79 -6.24
CA GLY A 150 2.19 -14.20 -6.33
C GLY A 150 2.50 -15.02 -5.07
N GLY A 151 3.29 -14.50 -4.12
CA GLY A 151 3.76 -15.22 -2.95
C GLY A 151 3.14 -14.75 -1.62
N TYR A 152 2.83 -15.69 -0.73
CA TYR A 152 2.40 -15.38 0.64
C TYR A 152 3.27 -16.09 1.68
N LEU A 153 3.67 -15.36 2.72
CA LEU A 153 4.10 -15.95 3.98
C LEU A 153 2.86 -16.20 4.85
N LYS A 154 2.52 -17.46 5.08
CA LYS A 154 1.34 -17.83 5.86
C LYS A 154 1.67 -17.81 7.35
N ILE A 155 0.90 -17.06 8.12
CA ILE A 155 1.03 -16.95 9.58
C ILE A 155 -0.33 -17.18 10.22
N ASN A 156 -0.37 -18.01 11.26
CA ASN A 156 -1.55 -18.21 12.09
C ASN A 156 -1.35 -17.54 13.44
N GLY A 157 -2.30 -16.71 13.87
CA GLY A 157 -2.24 -15.97 15.13
C GLY A 157 -1.58 -14.60 15.02
N ASN A 158 -1.09 -14.08 16.15
CA ASN A 158 -0.46 -12.75 16.18
C ASN A 158 0.89 -12.78 15.47
N LEU A 159 1.21 -11.68 14.78
CA LEU A 159 2.47 -11.53 14.04
C LEU A 159 3.42 -10.62 14.81
N HIS A 160 4.65 -11.08 14.98
CA HIS A 160 5.78 -10.30 15.47
C HIS A 160 6.93 -10.50 14.48
N GLU A 161 7.27 -9.46 13.73
CA GLU A 161 8.23 -9.58 12.63
C GLU A 161 9.32 -8.52 12.71
N LYS A 162 10.55 -8.92 12.38
CA LYS A 162 11.70 -8.03 12.32
C LYS A 162 12.14 -7.86 10.87
N ILE A 163 12.02 -6.65 10.35
CA ILE A 163 12.31 -6.34 8.94
C ILE A 163 13.61 -5.55 8.86
N ILE A 164 14.60 -6.11 8.17
CA ILE A 164 15.87 -5.43 7.89
C ILE A 164 15.77 -4.80 6.50
N LEU A 165 16.11 -3.52 6.40
CA LEU A 165 16.06 -2.74 5.18
C LEU A 165 17.44 -2.20 4.81
N PHE A 166 17.74 -2.25 3.53
CA PHE A 166 18.97 -1.77 2.92
C PHE A 166 18.69 -0.67 1.90
N PRO A 167 19.53 0.37 1.83
CA PRO A 167 19.36 1.43 0.84
C PRO A 167 19.84 1.00 -0.55
N LEU A 168 19.05 1.32 -1.57
CA LEU A 168 19.44 1.26 -2.98
C LEU A 168 19.28 2.64 -3.62
N LEU A 169 20.34 3.11 -4.26
CA LEU A 169 20.32 4.27 -5.15
C LEU A 169 20.35 3.78 -6.60
N THR A 170 19.40 4.22 -7.43
CA THR A 170 19.42 3.95 -8.87
C THR A 170 19.67 5.23 -9.63
N LYS A 171 20.50 5.16 -10.68
CA LYS A 171 20.83 6.28 -11.56
C LYS A 171 20.50 5.90 -13.01
N LEU A 172 19.51 6.57 -13.58
CA LEU A 172 19.08 6.42 -14.96
C LEU A 172 19.69 7.54 -15.80
N PHE A 173 20.25 7.20 -16.97
CA PHE A 173 20.94 8.14 -17.86
C PHE A 173 20.37 8.18 -19.28
N LEU A 174 19.62 7.17 -19.71
CA LEU A 174 19.25 6.98 -21.13
C LEU A 174 18.19 7.95 -21.68
N SER A 175 17.40 8.62 -20.82
CA SER A 175 16.33 9.53 -21.29
C SER A 175 16.13 10.75 -20.38
N VAL A 176 16.24 10.55 -19.07
CA VAL A 176 16.19 11.60 -18.04
C VAL A 176 17.31 11.27 -17.07
N ASN A 177 18.17 12.23 -16.75
CA ASN A 177 19.15 12.06 -15.66
C ASN A 177 18.38 12.01 -14.33
N GLU A 178 17.99 10.80 -13.95
CA GLU A 178 17.03 10.56 -12.89
C GLU A 178 17.65 9.66 -11.84
N THR A 179 17.61 10.13 -10.60
CA THR A 179 18.09 9.38 -9.45
C THR A 179 16.92 9.03 -8.55
N SER A 180 16.78 7.75 -8.23
CA SER A 180 15.72 7.24 -7.36
C SER A 180 16.30 6.48 -6.18
N PHE A 181 15.58 6.52 -5.07
CA PHE A 181 15.91 5.78 -3.86
C PHE A 181 14.87 4.70 -3.60
N TYR A 182 15.34 3.54 -3.16
CA TYR A 182 14.51 2.41 -2.75
C TYR A 182 14.99 1.86 -1.42
N LEU A 183 14.04 1.37 -0.62
CA LEU A 183 14.30 0.49 0.52
C LEU A 183 14.17 -0.95 0.07
N ILE A 184 15.24 -1.73 0.23
CA ILE A 184 15.28 -3.15 -0.13
C ILE A 184 15.15 -3.99 1.13
N GLY A 185 14.11 -4.82 1.18
CA GLY A 185 13.87 -5.77 2.27
C GLY A 185 13.68 -7.19 1.74
N LYS A 186 13.48 -8.13 2.67
CA LYS A 186 13.15 -9.51 2.32
C LYS A 186 11.74 -9.57 1.73
N GLY A 187 11.64 -9.83 0.43
CA GLY A 187 10.38 -9.76 -0.32
C GLY A 187 9.95 -8.31 -0.53
N ASP A 188 9.84 -7.87 -1.78
CA ASP A 188 9.44 -6.52 -2.15
C ASP A 188 8.44 -6.60 -3.32
N PRO A 189 7.11 -6.58 -3.06
CA PRO A 189 6.46 -6.31 -1.77
C PRO A 189 6.45 -7.51 -0.80
N LEU A 190 6.58 -7.25 0.50
CA LEU A 190 6.46 -8.29 1.54
C LEU A 190 5.00 -8.56 1.87
N THR A 191 4.50 -9.75 1.54
CA THR A 191 3.09 -10.11 1.73
C THR A 191 2.90 -11.27 2.71
N TYR A 192 2.17 -11.03 3.80
CA TYR A 192 1.71 -12.04 4.74
C TYR A 192 0.26 -12.41 4.46
N LYS A 193 -0.06 -13.70 4.55
CA LYS A 193 -1.45 -14.17 4.70
C LYS A 193 -1.67 -14.54 6.15
N VAL A 194 -2.52 -13.79 6.83
CA VAL A 194 -2.71 -13.85 8.28
C VAL A 194 -4.04 -14.50 8.64
N GLY A 195 -4.00 -15.56 9.46
CA GLY A 195 -5.17 -16.29 9.95
C GLY A 195 -5.46 -16.01 11.42
N ALA A 196 -6.71 -15.63 11.75
CA ALA A 196 -7.17 -15.37 13.13
C ALA A 196 -6.33 -14.33 13.92
N THR A 197 -5.66 -13.41 13.23
CA THR A 197 -4.80 -12.40 13.84
C THR A 197 -5.59 -11.29 14.51
N LYS A 198 -5.13 -10.88 15.70
CA LYS A 198 -5.62 -9.68 16.41
C LYS A 198 -4.55 -8.61 16.51
N ASN A 199 -3.27 -9.02 16.61
CA ASN A 199 -2.15 -8.10 16.77
C ASN A 199 -1.10 -8.32 15.67
N ILE A 200 -0.63 -7.22 15.10
CA ILE A 200 0.49 -7.16 14.15
C ILE A 200 1.52 -6.22 14.75
N ASN A 201 2.73 -6.73 15.00
CA ASN A 201 3.84 -5.97 15.52
C ASN A 201 5.05 -6.09 14.59
N LEU A 202 5.49 -4.97 14.04
CA LEU A 202 6.67 -4.88 13.20
C LEU A 202 7.81 -4.16 13.91
N SER A 203 9.03 -4.59 13.66
CA SER A 203 10.25 -3.90 14.08
C SER A 203 11.16 -3.69 12.88
N TYR A 204 11.32 -2.44 12.43
CA TYR A 204 12.18 -2.10 11.32
C TYR A 204 13.61 -1.80 11.79
N ILE A 205 14.58 -2.31 11.05
CA ILE A 205 15.99 -1.94 11.17
C ILE A 205 16.47 -1.44 9.82
N TYR A 206 17.02 -0.23 9.79
CA TYR A 206 17.60 0.34 8.59
C TYR A 206 19.13 0.33 8.67
N ILE A 207 19.78 -0.39 7.74
CA ILE A 207 21.24 -0.49 7.71
C ILE A 207 21.81 0.55 6.76
N LYS A 208 21.89 1.80 7.22
CA LYS A 208 22.34 2.96 6.42
C LYS A 208 23.68 2.75 5.70
N LYS A 209 24.64 2.05 6.32
CA LYS A 209 26.00 1.83 5.79
C LYS A 209 26.09 0.76 4.68
N MET A 210 24.95 0.19 4.27
CA MET A 210 24.86 -0.89 3.27
C MET A 210 24.24 -0.39 1.97
N LEU A 211 24.68 0.77 1.48
CA LEU A 211 24.21 1.35 0.23
C LEU A 211 24.69 0.54 -0.98
N SER A 212 23.72 0.07 -1.77
CA SER A 212 23.96 -0.42 -3.13
C SER A 212 23.68 0.68 -4.14
N VAL A 213 24.42 0.68 -5.25
CA VAL A 213 24.23 1.68 -6.32
C VAL A 213 24.07 0.96 -7.65
N TRP A 214 22.89 1.11 -8.25
CA TRP A 214 22.65 0.71 -9.62
C TRP A 214 22.86 1.87 -10.58
N THR A 215 23.61 1.62 -11.64
CA THR A 215 23.92 2.59 -12.69
C THR A 215 23.43 2.02 -14.02
N ASP A 216 22.52 2.73 -14.66
CA ASP A 216 22.06 2.46 -16.01
C ASP A 216 23.19 2.69 -17.03
N ARG A 217 22.97 2.33 -18.29
CA ARG A 217 23.92 2.55 -19.39
C ARG A 217 24.30 4.02 -19.48
N LYS A 218 25.60 4.28 -19.37
CA LYS A 218 26.20 5.58 -19.64
C LYS A 218 27.19 5.41 -20.79
N ASN A 219 27.08 6.21 -21.86
CA ASN A 219 28.03 6.21 -22.98
C ASN A 219 28.35 4.82 -23.58
N ASN A 220 27.33 3.99 -23.82
CA ASN A 220 27.46 2.59 -24.29
C ASN A 220 28.04 1.57 -23.29
N ASP A 221 28.31 1.96 -22.04
CA ASP A 221 28.67 1.01 -20.99
C ASP A 221 27.48 0.12 -20.61
N ARG A 222 27.78 -1.11 -20.19
CA ARG A 222 26.76 -2.04 -19.68
C ARG A 222 26.25 -1.55 -18.31
N PRO A 223 24.94 -1.68 -18.02
CA PRO A 223 24.42 -1.31 -16.72
C PRO A 223 24.99 -2.25 -15.65
N PHE A 224 25.26 -1.72 -14.46
CA PHE A 224 25.88 -2.46 -13.39
C PHE A 224 25.36 -2.04 -12.02
N MET A 225 25.44 -2.98 -11.07
CA MET A 225 25.20 -2.76 -9.65
C MET A 225 26.52 -2.83 -8.89
N THR A 226 26.78 -1.85 -8.04
CA THR A 226 27.86 -1.90 -7.04
C THR A 226 27.27 -2.22 -5.67
N TYR A 227 27.70 -3.33 -5.09
CA TYR A 227 27.32 -3.76 -3.76
C TYR A 227 28.10 -3.01 -2.66
N PRO A 228 27.64 -3.03 -1.40
CA PRO A 228 28.28 -2.27 -0.33
C PRO A 228 29.75 -2.64 -0.08
N ASN A 229 30.15 -3.88 -0.36
CA ASN A 229 31.52 -4.36 -0.23
C ASN A 229 32.43 -3.99 -1.41
N GLY A 230 31.89 -3.33 -2.45
CA GLY A 230 32.62 -2.95 -3.66
C GLY A 230 32.46 -3.93 -4.83
N ASP A 231 31.81 -5.07 -4.64
CA ASP A 231 31.59 -6.03 -5.72
C ASP A 231 30.68 -5.43 -6.80
N ILE A 232 30.96 -5.80 -8.06
CA ILE A 232 30.22 -5.31 -9.22
C ILE A 232 29.57 -6.49 -9.96
N VAL A 233 28.28 -6.37 -10.24
CA VAL A 233 27.54 -7.31 -11.10
C VAL A 233 26.87 -6.57 -12.24
N TYR A 234 26.65 -7.26 -13.36
CA TYR A 234 26.06 -6.69 -14.57
C TYR A 234 24.66 -7.22 -14.80
N GLY A 235 23.77 -6.37 -15.33
CA GLY A 235 22.41 -6.76 -15.74
C GLY A 235 21.36 -6.75 -14.62
N GLU A 236 21.76 -6.90 -13.36
CA GLU A 236 20.85 -6.82 -12.21
C GLU A 236 20.42 -5.38 -11.93
N VAL A 237 19.11 -5.13 -11.82
CA VAL A 237 18.53 -3.79 -11.56
C VAL A 237 18.28 -3.55 -10.06
N ARG A 238 18.12 -4.63 -9.29
CA ARG A 238 17.96 -4.61 -7.83
C ARG A 238 18.98 -5.54 -7.19
N PRO A 239 19.50 -5.19 -5.99
CA PRO A 239 20.42 -6.07 -5.29
C PRO A 239 19.64 -7.26 -4.70
N GLU A 240 20.26 -8.43 -4.72
CA GLU A 240 19.70 -9.60 -4.06
C GLU A 240 19.82 -9.45 -2.54
N TYR A 241 18.71 -9.66 -1.84
CA TYR A 241 18.65 -9.50 -0.38
C TYR A 241 19.61 -10.46 0.34
N GLU A 242 19.75 -11.68 -0.14
CA GLU A 242 20.62 -12.72 0.40
C GLU A 242 22.12 -12.36 0.24
N ILE A 243 22.49 -11.65 -0.84
CA ILE A 243 23.85 -11.13 -1.00
C ILE A 243 24.10 -10.03 0.03
N LEU A 244 23.16 -9.10 0.20
CA LEU A 244 23.26 -8.02 1.19
C LEU A 244 23.41 -8.56 2.62
N MET A 245 22.64 -9.59 2.99
CA MET A 245 22.74 -10.24 4.29
C MET A 245 24.12 -10.87 4.52
N ARG A 246 24.66 -11.61 3.54
CA ARG A 246 26.01 -12.20 3.63
C ARG A 246 27.09 -11.13 3.81
N ILE A 247 26.99 -10.03 3.07
CA ILE A 247 27.93 -8.90 3.22
C ILE A 247 27.83 -8.32 4.63
N LEU A 248 26.62 -8.10 5.15
CA LEU A 248 26.40 -7.59 6.50
C LEU A 248 27.02 -8.50 7.57
N GLU A 249 26.79 -9.81 7.48
CA GLU A 249 27.33 -10.80 8.41
C GLU A 249 28.87 -10.81 8.41
N SER A 250 29.49 -10.76 7.22
CA SER A 250 30.95 -10.75 7.08
C SER A 250 31.63 -9.50 7.65
N ARG A 251 30.88 -8.39 7.75
CA ARG A 251 31.35 -7.14 8.35
C ARG A 251 31.29 -7.18 9.88
N ASN A 252 30.29 -7.87 10.44
CA ASN A 252 30.12 -7.97 11.89
C ASN A 252 31.05 -9.02 12.53
N SER A 253 31.65 -9.91 11.74
CA SER A 253 32.63 -10.90 12.20
C SER A 253 34.08 -10.39 12.20
N LYS A 254 34.31 -9.13 11.85
CA LYS A 254 35.62 -8.46 11.86
C LYS A 254 35.65 -7.40 12.95
#